data_AF-A0A7X0B4X3-F1
#
_entry.id   AF-A0A7X0B4X3-F1
#
_cell.length_a   1.000
_cell.length_b   1.000
_cell.length_c   1.000
_cell.angle_alpha   90.00
_cell.angle_beta   90.00
_cell.angle_gamma   90.00
#
_symmetry.space_group_name_H-M   'P 1'
#
loop_
_entity.id
_entity.type
_entity.pdbx_description
1 polymer ?
#
loop_
_entity_poly.entity_id
_entity_poly.type
_entity_poly.pdbx_seq_one_letter_code
_entity_poly.pdbx_strand_id
1 'polypeptide(L)'
;MANCYFISCHRDRDHVSDLFRFLYRPGHLYILHHDEKAPPLLRDLISRLAVAFPNVMALPAHLHSWGGYSLVATALRAMEAALKSGHSWEHFFWLSEQHLPLFSQDSPGWGLEVGTSYCDAIAVEPMYAEGRADVLHRFSMDFRELPGVGCFGEQPATMDGGFMACLWHGGNWLVLARAACEILCAQAADPVIAAPFVASALPDETFLQSLLMTAAGRGEARVLGQSPTYVAWPHLCGNADMLCTPENVHVAREQGRLFIRKRPLELPLKMRGEMEAMAVLDAAALEARLSTVEVPEPEIPIRDVQPLVQHVAAGMAGLEGYTVRVFDPAVLGNVPAFYMTITPDHAPEDLRGLRLCLLSEDLRNFKVLIAIHPPEGAGWAPVTVRGRHAYPLRVRVYDLFLEREVVIADETDGGFVTLAANGDLTPLDQTIHRYLGHMEALVAAAGQA
;
A
#
# COMPACT_ATOMS: atom_id res chain seq x y z
N MET A 1 -3.35 23.66 -19.97
CA MET A 1 -3.15 23.95 -18.53
C MET A 1 -2.03 23.06 -18.03
N ALA A 2 -1.22 23.52 -17.08
CA ALA A 2 -0.12 22.72 -16.54
C ALA A 2 -0.62 21.82 -15.39
N ASN A 3 -0.17 20.57 -15.35
CA ASN A 3 -0.54 19.58 -14.35
C ASN A 3 0.69 19.10 -13.56
N CYS A 4 0.47 18.58 -12.37
CA CYS A 4 1.47 17.87 -11.57
C CYS A 4 1.08 16.39 -11.45
N TYR A 5 1.97 15.47 -11.86
CA TYR A 5 1.75 14.03 -11.77
C TYR A 5 2.64 13.43 -10.69
N PHE A 6 2.05 12.97 -9.60
CA PHE A 6 2.74 12.09 -8.67
C PHE A 6 2.53 10.63 -9.08
N ILE A 7 3.61 9.93 -9.40
CA ILE A 7 3.58 8.52 -9.82
C ILE A 7 4.34 7.70 -8.78
N SER A 8 3.61 6.89 -8.01
CA SER A 8 4.19 5.94 -7.05
C SER A 8 4.45 4.60 -7.73
N CYS A 9 5.71 4.18 -7.77
CA CYS A 9 6.19 3.02 -8.50
C CYS A 9 6.78 1.98 -7.55
N HIS A 10 6.65 0.69 -7.86
CA HIS A 10 7.22 -0.37 -7.02
C HIS A 10 7.69 -1.61 -7.79
N ARG A 11 7.28 -1.81 -9.05
CA ARG A 11 7.53 -3.10 -9.73
C ARG A 11 8.10 -3.02 -11.14
N ASP A 12 7.45 -2.30 -12.04
CA ASP A 12 7.66 -2.49 -13.48
C ASP A 12 8.26 -1.26 -14.14
N ARG A 13 9.50 -1.41 -14.63
CA ARG A 13 10.27 -0.38 -15.31
C ARG A 13 9.60 0.09 -16.60
N ASP A 14 9.09 -0.84 -17.40
CA ASP A 14 8.54 -0.52 -18.73
C ASP A 14 7.18 0.14 -18.62
N HIS A 15 6.38 -0.25 -17.62
CA HIS A 15 5.14 0.45 -17.30
C HIS A 15 5.38 1.91 -16.91
N VAL A 16 6.43 2.20 -16.13
CA VAL A 16 6.81 3.57 -15.77
C VAL A 16 7.29 4.35 -17.00
N SER A 17 8.15 3.74 -17.81
CA SER A 17 8.66 4.35 -19.05
C SER A 17 7.52 4.74 -19.99
N ASP A 18 6.60 3.82 -20.24
CA ASP A 18 5.42 4.04 -21.08
C ASP A 18 4.49 5.11 -20.51
N LEU A 19 4.11 5.01 -19.23
CA LEU A 19 3.22 5.99 -18.60
C LEU A 19 3.84 7.39 -18.65
N PHE A 20 5.14 7.51 -18.36
CA PHE A 20 5.87 8.76 -18.48
C PHE A 20 5.80 9.30 -19.91
N ARG A 21 6.10 8.48 -20.93
CA ARG A 21 6.02 8.88 -22.35
C ARG A 21 4.64 9.37 -22.76
N PHE A 22 3.59 8.66 -22.35
CA PHE A 22 2.21 9.00 -22.68
C PHE A 22 1.77 10.31 -22.02
N LEU A 23 2.28 10.60 -20.82
CA LEU A 23 1.93 11.80 -20.06
C LEU A 23 2.89 12.97 -20.28
N TYR A 24 4.12 12.76 -20.73
CA TYR A 24 5.15 13.79 -20.70
C TYR A 24 4.76 15.02 -21.51
N ARG A 25 4.84 16.21 -20.91
CA ARG A 25 4.81 17.52 -21.58
C ARG A 25 5.81 18.43 -20.85
N PRO A 26 6.58 19.27 -21.56
CA PRO A 26 7.55 20.17 -20.92
C PRO A 26 6.94 21.16 -19.92
N GLY A 27 5.65 21.50 -20.08
CA GLY A 27 4.94 22.43 -19.20
C GLY A 27 4.32 21.80 -17.96
N HIS A 28 4.44 20.48 -17.76
CA HIS A 28 3.93 19.79 -16.57
C HIS A 28 5.03 19.55 -15.56
N LEU A 29 4.66 19.18 -14.33
CA LEU A 29 5.57 18.71 -13.30
C LEU A 29 5.35 17.21 -13.08
N TYR A 30 6.42 16.44 -12.94
CA TYR A 30 6.36 15.02 -12.60
C TYR A 30 7.13 14.79 -11.31
N ILE A 31 6.47 14.15 -10.36
CA ILE A 31 7.07 13.73 -9.10
C ILE A 31 7.02 12.21 -9.08
N LEU A 32 8.18 11.59 -9.11
CA LEU A 32 8.33 10.14 -9.17
C LEU A 32 8.80 9.65 -7.81
N HIS A 33 8.23 8.55 -7.35
CA HIS A 33 8.71 7.81 -6.18
C HIS A 33 8.85 6.35 -6.56
N HIS A 34 9.95 5.72 -6.16
CA HIS A 34 10.01 4.26 -6.09
C HIS A 34 9.99 3.79 -4.64
N ASP A 35 9.29 2.69 -4.39
CA ASP A 35 9.48 1.92 -3.17
C ASP A 35 10.97 1.54 -3.04
N GLU A 36 11.48 1.49 -1.81
CA GLU A 36 12.83 1.05 -1.54
C GLU A 36 13.06 -0.40 -2.01
N LYS A 37 12.05 -1.26 -1.90
CA LYS A 37 12.10 -2.66 -2.38
C LYS A 37 11.86 -2.82 -3.88
N ALA A 38 11.73 -1.72 -4.64
CA ALA A 38 11.56 -1.77 -6.09
C ALA A 38 12.78 -2.40 -6.80
N PRO A 39 12.62 -3.09 -7.95
CA PRO A 39 13.74 -3.66 -8.66
C PRO A 39 14.83 -2.64 -9.07
N PRO A 40 16.12 -3.04 -9.10
CA PRO A 40 17.24 -2.15 -9.46
C PRO A 40 17.01 -1.29 -10.71
N LEU A 41 16.51 -1.91 -11.79
CA LEU A 41 16.28 -1.24 -13.07
C LEU A 41 15.19 -0.16 -12.99
N LEU A 42 14.19 -0.33 -12.12
CA LEU A 42 13.16 0.68 -11.91
C LEU A 42 13.72 1.88 -11.12
N ARG A 43 14.57 1.62 -10.12
CA ARG A 43 15.25 2.68 -9.36
C ARG A 43 16.15 3.51 -10.26
N ASP A 44 17.00 2.86 -11.05
CA ASP A 44 17.86 3.50 -12.05
C ASP A 44 17.05 4.35 -13.05
N LEU A 45 15.95 3.81 -13.60
CA LEU A 45 15.07 4.56 -14.50
C LEU A 45 14.58 5.87 -13.85
N ILE A 46 14.09 5.83 -12.62
CA ILE A 46 13.56 7.01 -11.93
C ILE A 46 14.64 8.05 -11.69
N SER A 47 15.83 7.63 -11.26
CA SER A 47 16.96 8.55 -11.08
C SER A 47 17.40 9.17 -12.42
N ARG A 48 17.46 8.39 -13.51
CA ARG A 48 17.78 8.92 -14.85
C ARG A 48 16.72 9.89 -15.36
N LEU A 49 15.43 9.61 -15.14
CA LEU A 49 14.35 10.52 -15.51
C LEU A 49 14.48 11.87 -14.80
N ALA A 50 14.78 11.87 -13.51
CA ALA A 50 14.97 13.09 -12.72
C ALA A 50 16.20 13.92 -13.17
N VAL A 51 17.26 13.28 -13.65
CA VAL A 51 18.44 13.99 -14.20
C VAL A 51 18.19 14.46 -15.64
N ALA A 52 17.55 13.62 -16.45
CA ALA A 52 17.38 13.87 -17.88
C ALA A 52 16.33 14.94 -18.18
N PHE A 53 15.37 15.17 -17.29
CA PHE A 53 14.24 16.07 -17.54
C PHE A 53 14.10 17.13 -16.42
N PRO A 54 14.18 18.44 -16.75
CA PRO A 54 14.24 19.50 -15.74
C PRO A 54 12.93 19.69 -14.96
N ASN A 55 11.83 19.14 -15.45
CA ASN A 55 10.50 19.18 -14.84
C ASN A 55 10.11 17.84 -14.18
N VAL A 56 11.11 17.01 -13.86
CA VAL A 56 10.94 15.73 -13.17
C VAL A 56 11.71 15.77 -11.86
N MET A 57 11.05 15.38 -10.77
CA MET A 57 11.62 15.27 -9.43
C MET A 57 11.50 13.83 -8.94
N ALA A 58 12.59 13.26 -8.42
CA ALA A 58 12.54 12.00 -7.70
C ALA A 58 12.45 12.29 -6.19
N LEU A 59 11.45 11.72 -5.51
CA LEU A 59 11.39 11.73 -4.06
C LEU A 59 12.33 10.68 -3.47
N PRO A 60 12.91 10.92 -2.29
CA PRO A 60 13.64 9.89 -1.55
C PRO A 60 12.77 8.66 -1.32
N ALA A 61 13.33 7.49 -1.63
CA ALA A 61 12.69 6.20 -1.48
C ALA A 61 12.26 5.93 -0.03
N HIS A 62 11.22 5.12 0.12
CA HIS A 62 10.73 4.66 1.41
C HIS A 62 10.11 3.26 1.23
N LEU A 63 10.21 2.42 2.27
CA LEU A 63 9.49 1.16 2.32
C LEU A 63 7.98 1.42 2.44
N HIS A 64 7.20 1.06 1.42
CA HIS A 64 5.73 1.14 1.52
C HIS A 64 5.15 -0.16 2.02
N SER A 65 4.32 -0.07 3.04
CA SER A 65 3.55 -1.21 3.51
C SER A 65 2.20 -1.21 2.81
N TRP A 66 1.71 -2.39 2.43
CA TRP A 66 0.36 -2.48 1.90
C TRP A 66 -0.63 -2.09 3.00
N GLY A 67 -1.43 -1.05 2.74
CA GLY A 67 -2.34 -0.47 3.73
C GLY A 67 -1.67 0.25 4.89
N GLY A 68 -0.40 0.66 4.74
CA GLY A 68 0.33 1.48 5.70
C GLY A 68 0.13 2.98 5.53
N TYR A 69 0.37 3.73 6.61
CA TYR A 69 0.39 5.19 6.56
C TYR A 69 1.57 5.71 5.71
N SER A 70 2.62 4.92 5.52
CA SER A 70 3.73 5.27 4.61
C SER A 70 3.28 5.67 3.19
N LEU A 71 2.18 5.10 2.67
CA LEU A 71 1.58 5.48 1.39
C LEU A 71 1.04 6.91 1.43
N VAL A 72 0.27 7.24 2.48
CA VAL A 72 -0.30 8.58 2.71
C VAL A 72 0.81 9.60 2.93
N ALA A 73 1.78 9.29 3.80
CA ALA A 73 2.92 10.15 4.08
C ALA A 73 3.71 10.48 2.81
N THR A 74 3.86 9.52 1.89
CA THR A 74 4.54 9.74 0.62
C THR A 74 3.73 10.62 -0.32
N ALA A 75 2.40 10.45 -0.39
CA ALA A 75 1.53 11.33 -1.15
C ALA A 75 1.58 12.78 -0.62
N LEU A 76 1.57 12.97 0.70
CA LEU A 76 1.74 14.29 1.32
C LEU A 76 3.10 14.91 0.99
N ARG A 77 4.20 14.14 1.07
CA ARG A 77 5.54 14.60 0.66
C ARG A 77 5.56 15.02 -0.82
N ALA A 78 4.84 14.30 -1.69
CA ALA A 78 4.71 14.66 -3.09
C ALA A 78 3.93 15.96 -3.29
N MET A 79 2.82 16.16 -2.57
CA MET A 79 2.07 17.41 -2.59
C MET A 79 2.93 18.59 -2.11
N GLU A 80 3.65 18.42 -1.00
CA GLU A 80 4.56 19.45 -0.51
C GLU A 80 5.68 19.79 -1.50
N ALA A 81 6.28 18.78 -2.12
CA ALA A 81 7.30 18.98 -3.16
C ALA A 81 6.71 19.73 -4.37
N ALA A 82 5.49 19.38 -4.79
CA ALA A 82 4.77 20.06 -5.86
C ALA A 82 4.52 21.54 -5.53
N LEU A 83 4.08 21.83 -4.30
CA LEU A 83 3.81 23.19 -3.83
C LEU A 83 5.09 24.03 -3.74
N LYS A 84 6.21 23.41 -3.33
CA LYS A 84 7.53 24.05 -3.18
C LYS A 84 8.34 24.15 -4.49
N SER A 85 7.94 23.45 -5.55
CA SER A 85 8.70 23.33 -6.81
C SER A 85 8.87 24.64 -7.59
N GLY A 86 8.08 25.68 -7.31
CA GLY A 86 8.02 26.90 -8.11
C GLY A 86 7.34 26.75 -9.48
N HIS A 87 6.96 25.53 -9.88
CA HIS A 87 6.18 25.30 -11.09
C HIS A 87 4.72 25.73 -10.90
N SER A 88 4.16 26.40 -11.91
CA SER A 88 2.73 26.69 -11.98
C SER A 88 1.99 25.46 -12.49
N TRP A 89 1.06 24.93 -11.71
CA TRP A 89 0.22 23.78 -12.06
C TRP A 89 -1.15 23.92 -11.40
N GLU A 90 -2.19 23.38 -12.05
CA GLU A 90 -3.59 23.51 -11.63
C GLU A 90 -4.06 22.31 -10.81
N HIS A 91 -3.70 21.11 -11.26
CA HIS A 91 -4.15 19.85 -10.69
C HIS A 91 -2.97 18.95 -10.33
N PHE A 92 -3.06 18.32 -9.17
CA PHE A 92 -2.19 17.26 -8.70
C PHE A 92 -2.88 15.90 -8.91
N PHE A 93 -2.26 15.01 -9.67
CA PHE A 93 -2.75 13.66 -9.94
C PHE A 93 -1.95 12.66 -9.14
N TRP A 94 -2.62 11.84 -8.32
CA TRP A 94 -1.98 10.67 -7.69
C TRP A 94 -2.21 9.45 -8.57
N LEU A 95 -1.13 8.90 -9.13
CA LEU A 95 -1.11 7.73 -9.99
C LEU A 95 -0.13 6.67 -9.46
N SER A 96 -0.28 5.45 -9.98
CA SER A 96 0.73 4.38 -9.91
C SER A 96 1.16 3.98 -11.32
N GLU A 97 2.24 3.21 -11.45
CA GLU A 97 2.77 2.76 -12.75
C GLU A 97 1.75 1.94 -13.57
N GLN A 98 0.69 1.44 -12.93
CA GLN A 98 -0.35 0.63 -13.58
C GLN A 98 -1.49 1.44 -14.21
N HIS A 99 -1.38 2.77 -14.26
CA HIS A 99 -2.37 3.62 -14.92
C HIS A 99 -2.12 3.70 -16.43
N LEU A 100 -3.19 3.92 -17.18
CA LEU A 100 -3.14 4.31 -18.60
C LEU A 100 -4.01 5.55 -18.80
N PRO A 101 -3.52 6.59 -19.50
CA PRO A 101 -4.35 7.72 -19.88
C PRO A 101 -5.38 7.28 -20.94
N LEU A 102 -6.62 7.74 -20.83
CA LEU A 102 -7.70 7.40 -21.77
C LEU A 102 -7.81 8.40 -22.92
N PHE A 103 -7.30 9.62 -22.71
CA PHE A 103 -7.35 10.73 -23.65
C PHE A 103 -5.99 11.43 -23.70
N SER A 104 -5.68 12.06 -24.83
CA SER A 104 -4.56 13.01 -24.89
C SER A 104 -4.90 14.24 -24.05
N GLN A 105 -3.90 14.81 -23.39
CA GLN A 105 -4.05 15.99 -22.52
C GLN A 105 -4.46 17.26 -23.27
N ASP A 106 -4.23 17.28 -24.58
CA ASP A 106 -4.60 18.38 -25.47
C ASP A 106 -6.01 18.20 -26.06
N SER A 107 -6.68 17.09 -25.77
CA SER A 107 -8.01 16.77 -26.30
C SER A 107 -9.13 17.35 -25.44
N PRO A 108 -10.33 17.61 -26.02
CA PRO A 108 -11.50 18.03 -25.25
C PRO A 108 -11.92 17.04 -24.15
N GLY A 109 -11.53 15.76 -24.25
CA GLY A 109 -11.77 14.74 -23.23
C GLY A 109 -10.97 14.95 -21.94
N TRP A 110 -9.92 15.79 -21.95
CA TRP A 110 -9.12 16.17 -20.77
C TRP A 110 -9.70 17.36 -20.00
N GLY A 111 -11.03 17.45 -19.94
CA GLY A 111 -11.75 18.62 -19.40
C GLY A 111 -11.84 18.61 -17.88
N LEU A 112 -10.83 19.12 -17.18
CA LEU A 112 -10.90 19.42 -15.75
C LEU A 112 -11.17 20.91 -15.50
N GLU A 113 -11.98 21.19 -14.49
CA GLU A 113 -12.25 22.55 -14.02
C GLU A 113 -11.14 23.01 -13.08
N VAL A 114 -10.58 24.19 -13.36
CA VAL A 114 -9.62 24.86 -12.48
C VAL A 114 -10.23 25.10 -11.11
N GLY A 115 -9.46 24.83 -10.05
CA GLY A 115 -9.91 24.99 -8.67
C GLY A 115 -10.83 23.88 -8.15
N THR A 116 -11.16 22.88 -8.97
CA THR A 116 -11.99 21.72 -8.58
C THR A 116 -11.13 20.49 -8.35
N SER A 117 -11.34 19.83 -7.20
CA SER A 117 -10.82 18.49 -6.91
C SER A 117 -11.84 17.43 -7.30
N TYR A 118 -11.36 16.22 -7.61
CA TYR A 118 -12.14 15.10 -8.10
C TYR A 118 -11.82 13.89 -7.23
N CYS A 119 -12.81 13.50 -6.42
CA CYS A 119 -12.70 12.45 -5.43
C CYS A 119 -14.05 11.74 -5.34
N ASP A 120 -14.06 10.43 -5.55
CA ASP A 120 -15.23 9.60 -5.27
C ASP A 120 -15.10 9.08 -3.84
N ALA A 121 -15.83 9.71 -2.93
CA ALA A 121 -15.83 9.36 -1.51
C ALA A 121 -17.25 9.38 -0.95
N ILE A 122 -17.53 8.44 -0.06
CA ILE A 122 -18.79 8.29 0.64
C ILE A 122 -18.56 8.44 2.14
N ALA A 123 -19.49 9.09 2.84
CA ALA A 123 -19.46 9.11 4.29
C ALA A 123 -19.61 7.67 4.81
N VAL A 124 -18.88 7.32 5.87
CA VAL A 124 -18.88 5.94 6.39
C VAL A 124 -20.20 5.56 7.05
N GLU A 125 -20.87 6.52 7.69
CA GLU A 125 -22.12 6.28 8.42
C GLU A 125 -23.25 5.67 7.55
N PRO A 126 -23.58 6.21 6.36
CA PRO A 126 -24.62 5.64 5.49
C PRO A 126 -24.18 4.44 4.65
N MET A 127 -22.96 3.93 4.80
CA MET A 127 -22.51 2.75 4.06
C MET A 127 -23.38 1.52 4.39
N TYR A 128 -23.50 0.61 3.43
CA TYR A 128 -24.11 -0.71 3.69
C TYR A 128 -23.32 -1.45 4.79
N ALA A 129 -24.00 -2.31 5.55
CA ALA A 129 -23.50 -2.85 6.82
C ALA A 129 -22.12 -3.52 6.73
N GLU A 130 -21.90 -4.37 5.73
CA GLU A 130 -20.63 -5.09 5.56
C GLU A 130 -19.47 -4.14 5.21
N GLY A 131 -19.70 -3.19 4.30
CA GLY A 131 -18.70 -2.18 3.94
C GLY A 131 -18.40 -1.24 5.09
N ARG A 132 -19.41 -0.87 5.89
CA ARG A 132 -19.21 -0.08 7.12
C ARG A 132 -18.37 -0.86 8.13
N ALA A 133 -18.68 -2.14 8.37
CA ALA A 133 -17.91 -2.99 9.27
C ALA A 133 -16.45 -3.14 8.82
N ASP A 134 -16.22 -3.26 7.50
CA ASP A 134 -14.89 -3.29 6.89
C ASP A 134 -14.07 -2.04 7.21
N VAL A 135 -14.65 -0.86 7.01
CA VAL A 135 -13.96 0.42 7.27
C VAL A 135 -13.74 0.63 8.77
N LEU A 136 -14.72 0.32 9.62
CA LEU A 136 -14.57 0.49 11.07
C LEU A 136 -13.54 -0.47 11.68
N HIS A 137 -13.39 -1.68 11.13
CA HIS A 137 -12.34 -2.61 11.56
C HIS A 137 -10.93 -2.02 11.40
N ARG A 138 -10.71 -1.19 10.37
CA ARG A 138 -9.41 -0.53 10.11
C ARG A 138 -8.94 0.38 11.25
N PHE A 139 -9.84 0.75 12.16
CA PHE A 139 -9.60 1.59 13.33
C PHE A 139 -10.00 0.88 14.64
N SER A 140 -10.28 -0.43 14.59
CA SER A 140 -10.72 -1.23 15.75
C SER A 140 -9.58 -1.68 16.66
N MET A 141 -8.35 -1.50 16.21
CA MET A 141 -7.11 -1.80 16.92
C MET A 141 -6.18 -0.60 16.80
N ASP A 142 -5.26 -0.44 17.73
CA ASP A 142 -4.07 0.38 17.52
C ASP A 142 -3.17 -0.37 16.54
N PHE A 143 -3.20 0.03 15.28
CA PHE A 143 -2.39 -0.60 14.26
C PHE A 143 -1.00 0.00 14.22
N ARG A 144 0.01 -0.88 14.16
CA ARG A 144 1.39 -0.50 13.92
C ARG A 144 1.85 -1.04 12.58
N GLU A 145 2.44 -0.14 11.79
CA GLU A 145 3.01 -0.48 10.50
C GLU A 145 4.36 -1.19 10.69
N LEU A 146 4.51 -2.38 10.11
CA LEU A 146 5.80 -3.04 9.91
C LEU A 146 6.35 -2.58 8.55
N PRO A 147 7.48 -1.84 8.51
CA PRO A 147 7.97 -1.21 7.29
C PRO A 147 8.07 -2.18 6.12
N GLY A 148 7.38 -1.87 5.02
CA GLY A 148 7.46 -2.63 3.78
C GLY A 148 6.58 -3.88 3.74
N VAL A 149 5.88 -4.22 4.83
CA VAL A 149 5.07 -5.44 4.94
C VAL A 149 3.58 -5.12 5.03
N GLY A 150 3.13 -4.51 6.12
CA GLY A 150 1.71 -4.27 6.40
C GLY A 150 1.46 -3.69 7.79
N CYS A 151 0.19 -3.47 8.13
CA CYS A 151 -0.23 -3.02 9.45
C CYS A 151 -0.75 -4.17 10.30
N PHE A 152 -0.33 -4.23 11.56
CA PHE A 152 -0.72 -5.26 12.52
C PHE A 152 -1.32 -4.61 13.77
N GLY A 153 -2.43 -5.15 14.27
CA GLY A 153 -3.06 -4.64 15.48
C GLY A 153 -2.26 -5.04 16.72
N GLU A 154 -1.93 -4.09 17.59
CA GLU A 154 -1.26 -4.35 18.86
C GLU A 154 -2.29 -4.60 19.97
N GLN A 155 -3.29 -3.74 20.07
CA GLN A 155 -4.32 -3.81 21.10
C GLN A 155 -5.66 -3.23 20.61
N PRO A 156 -6.80 -3.62 21.19
CA PRO A 156 -8.10 -3.07 20.83
C PRO A 156 -8.16 -1.56 21.07
N ALA A 157 -8.67 -0.83 20.08
CA ALA A 157 -8.87 0.61 20.15
C ALA A 157 -10.38 0.94 20.20
N THR A 158 -10.72 1.98 20.96
CA THR A 158 -12.07 2.55 20.94
C THR A 158 -12.07 3.78 20.07
N MET A 159 -13.00 3.83 19.12
CA MET A 159 -13.12 4.97 18.23
C MET A 159 -14.03 6.04 18.83
N ASP A 160 -13.57 7.29 18.80
CA ASP A 160 -14.40 8.43 19.19
C ASP A 160 -15.59 8.59 18.22
N GLY A 161 -16.79 8.81 18.76
CA GLY A 161 -18.00 8.95 17.95
C GLY A 161 -18.00 10.19 17.06
N GLY A 162 -17.35 11.27 17.48
CA GLY A 162 -17.13 12.46 16.67
C GLY A 162 -16.18 12.18 15.50
N PHE A 163 -15.07 11.48 15.76
CA PHE A 163 -14.16 11.02 14.71
C PHE A 163 -14.88 10.12 13.69
N MET A 164 -15.65 9.12 14.16
CA MET A 164 -16.45 8.23 13.30
C MET A 164 -17.38 9.01 12.36
N ALA A 165 -18.05 10.04 12.88
CA ALA A 165 -18.99 10.85 12.10
C ALA A 165 -18.29 11.70 11.01
N CYS A 166 -16.99 11.94 11.14
CA CYS A 166 -16.18 12.67 10.17
C CYS A 166 -15.48 11.76 9.15
N LEU A 167 -15.61 10.43 9.24
CA LEU A 167 -14.95 9.53 8.32
C LEU A 167 -15.63 9.47 6.95
N TRP A 168 -14.79 9.60 5.93
CA TRP A 168 -15.12 9.34 4.55
C TRP A 168 -14.25 8.21 4.02
N HIS A 169 -14.82 7.37 3.16
CA HIS A 169 -14.14 6.28 2.49
C HIS A 169 -14.19 6.47 0.98
N GLY A 170 -13.07 6.25 0.29
CA GLY A 170 -12.99 6.31 -1.16
C GLY A 170 -11.73 5.63 -1.70
N GLY A 171 -11.48 5.79 -3.00
CA GLY A 171 -10.25 5.27 -3.62
C GLY A 171 -9.04 6.19 -3.44
N ASN A 172 -7.84 5.64 -3.54
CA ASN A 172 -6.57 6.38 -3.42
C ASN A 172 -6.31 7.35 -4.59
N TRP A 173 -6.97 7.13 -5.73
CA TRP A 173 -6.64 7.80 -6.98
C TRP A 173 -7.40 9.11 -7.08
N LEU A 174 -6.78 10.16 -6.54
CA LEU A 174 -7.35 11.50 -6.44
C LEU A 174 -6.77 12.42 -7.51
N VAL A 175 -7.58 13.37 -7.95
CA VAL A 175 -7.09 14.56 -8.64
C VAL A 175 -7.47 15.76 -7.80
N LEU A 176 -6.47 16.51 -7.34
CA LEU A 176 -6.65 17.58 -6.37
C LEU A 176 -6.34 18.91 -7.03
N ALA A 177 -7.21 19.90 -6.80
CA ALA A 177 -6.84 21.28 -7.10
C ALA A 177 -5.64 21.70 -6.23
N ARG A 178 -4.82 22.62 -6.72
CA ARG A 178 -3.67 23.14 -5.96
C ARG A 178 -4.04 23.62 -4.56
N ALA A 179 -5.10 24.41 -4.42
CA ALA A 179 -5.57 24.89 -3.11
C ALA A 179 -5.98 23.75 -2.16
N ALA A 180 -6.55 22.66 -2.69
CA ALA A 180 -6.86 21.48 -1.87
C ALA A 180 -5.59 20.79 -1.36
N CYS A 181 -4.51 20.75 -2.16
CA CYS A 181 -3.22 20.23 -1.70
C CYS A 181 -2.66 21.06 -0.53
N GLU A 182 -2.79 22.38 -0.57
CA GLU A 182 -2.37 23.29 0.51
C GLU A 182 -3.14 23.00 1.80
N ILE A 183 -4.47 22.89 1.70
CA ILE A 183 -5.35 22.56 2.83
C ILE A 183 -4.99 21.20 3.43
N LEU A 184 -4.82 20.18 2.58
CA LEU A 184 -4.52 18.81 3.02
C LEU A 184 -3.16 18.74 3.72
N CYS A 185 -2.11 19.38 3.17
CA CYS A 185 -0.80 19.42 3.83
C CYS A 185 -0.86 20.15 5.18
N ALA A 186 -1.60 21.26 5.26
CA ALA A 186 -1.74 22.01 6.51
C ALA A 186 -2.50 21.21 7.59
N GLN A 187 -3.59 20.55 7.23
CA GLN A 187 -4.35 19.71 8.17
C GLN A 187 -3.56 18.46 8.59
N ALA A 188 -2.85 17.82 7.66
CA ALA A 188 -2.06 16.62 7.95
C ALA A 188 -0.85 16.89 8.86
N ALA A 189 -0.40 18.15 8.96
CA ALA A 189 0.65 18.55 9.89
C ALA A 189 0.19 18.59 11.36
N ASP A 190 -1.12 18.60 11.63
CA ASP A 190 -1.65 18.52 12.99
C ASP A 190 -1.64 17.06 13.47
N PRO A 191 -0.83 16.71 14.49
CA PRO A 191 -0.75 15.35 15.00
C PRO A 191 -2.07 14.85 15.60
N VAL A 192 -2.96 15.73 16.08
CA VAL A 192 -4.28 15.34 16.60
C VAL A 192 -5.15 14.82 15.46
N ILE A 193 -5.05 15.42 14.28
CA ILE A 193 -5.77 14.99 13.08
C ILE A 193 -5.14 13.72 12.50
N ALA A 194 -3.81 13.65 12.44
CA ALA A 194 -3.10 12.55 11.80
C ALA A 194 -3.08 11.25 12.64
N ALA A 195 -2.95 11.34 13.96
CA ALA A 195 -2.69 10.19 14.82
C ALA A 195 -3.68 9.02 14.65
N PRO A 196 -5.01 9.23 14.59
CA PRO A 196 -5.95 8.13 14.38
C PRO A 196 -5.72 7.34 13.09
N PHE A 197 -5.22 8.00 12.04
CA PHE A 197 -4.97 7.36 10.75
C PHE A 197 -3.57 6.75 10.67
N VAL A 198 -2.59 7.33 11.36
CA VAL A 198 -1.26 6.73 11.54
C VAL A 198 -1.39 5.38 12.24
N ALA A 199 -2.30 5.28 13.22
CA ALA A 199 -2.59 4.06 13.97
C ALA A 199 -3.71 3.19 13.35
N SER A 200 -3.95 3.29 12.04
CA SER A 200 -5.01 2.56 11.34
C SER A 200 -4.48 1.68 10.19
N ALA A 201 -5.31 0.75 9.73
CA ALA A 201 -5.07 0.01 8.49
C ALA A 201 -5.71 0.71 7.27
N LEU A 202 -5.05 0.69 6.12
CA LEU A 202 -5.50 1.29 4.86
C LEU A 202 -5.97 2.75 4.98
N PRO A 203 -5.17 3.65 5.60
CA PRO A 203 -5.52 5.08 5.68
C PRO A 203 -5.48 5.78 4.32
N ASP A 204 -4.89 5.17 3.30
CA ASP A 204 -4.89 5.65 1.90
C ASP A 204 -6.30 5.73 1.28
N GLU A 205 -7.27 5.03 1.85
CA GLU A 205 -8.67 5.00 1.43
C GLU A 205 -9.61 5.80 2.35
N THR A 206 -9.08 6.46 3.39
CA THR A 206 -9.89 7.23 4.36
C THR A 206 -9.31 8.59 4.73
N PHE A 207 -7.98 8.74 4.82
CA PHE A 207 -7.32 9.94 5.34
C PHE A 207 -7.59 11.17 4.48
N LEU A 208 -7.08 11.18 3.24
CA LEU A 208 -7.20 12.34 2.35
C LEU A 208 -8.66 12.62 2.00
N GLN A 209 -9.48 11.57 1.88
CA GLN A 209 -10.91 11.66 1.62
C GLN A 209 -11.62 12.37 2.77
N SER A 210 -11.36 11.98 4.01
CA SER A 210 -11.98 12.60 5.19
C SER A 210 -11.58 14.08 5.29
N LEU A 211 -10.29 14.40 5.17
CA LEU A 211 -9.84 15.80 5.25
C LEU A 211 -10.40 16.66 4.10
N LEU A 212 -10.40 16.13 2.88
CA LEU A 212 -10.90 16.84 1.70
C LEU A 212 -12.41 17.09 1.79
N MET A 213 -13.18 16.08 2.17
CA MET A 213 -14.64 16.19 2.25
C MET A 213 -15.08 17.05 3.44
N THR A 214 -14.34 17.01 4.54
CA THR A 214 -14.54 17.94 5.66
C THR A 214 -14.26 19.38 5.25
N ALA A 215 -13.17 19.66 4.53
CA ALA A 215 -12.89 21.00 3.98
C ALA A 215 -13.98 21.44 2.98
N ALA A 216 -14.47 20.53 2.14
CA ALA A 216 -15.56 20.80 1.21
C ALA A 216 -16.87 21.14 1.92
N GLY A 217 -17.20 20.43 3.00
CA GLY A 217 -18.36 20.71 3.84
C GLY A 217 -18.30 22.09 4.52
N ARG A 218 -17.10 22.62 4.74
CA ARG A 218 -16.87 24.00 5.23
C ARG A 218 -16.81 25.06 4.13
N GLY A 219 -16.88 24.66 2.85
CA GLY A 219 -16.76 25.56 1.70
C GLY A 219 -15.32 26.01 1.39
N GLU A 220 -14.30 25.36 1.97
CA GLU A 220 -12.89 25.68 1.78
C GLU A 220 -12.29 25.03 0.51
N ALA A 221 -12.90 23.94 0.05
CA ALA A 221 -12.49 23.22 -1.15
C ALA A 221 -13.70 22.90 -2.03
N ARG A 222 -13.53 22.98 -3.35
CA ARG A 222 -14.52 22.49 -4.30
C ARG A 222 -14.19 21.06 -4.71
N VAL A 223 -15.16 20.16 -4.53
CA VAL A 223 -15.00 18.73 -4.86
C VAL A 223 -16.14 18.27 -5.75
N LEU A 224 -15.81 17.60 -6.84
CA LEU A 224 -16.74 16.83 -7.64
C LEU A 224 -16.64 15.35 -7.24
N GLY A 225 -17.78 14.74 -6.92
CA GLY A 225 -17.93 13.34 -6.54
C GLY A 225 -17.73 12.35 -7.68
N GLN A 226 -16.59 12.43 -8.37
CA GLN A 226 -16.25 11.56 -9.51
C GLN A 226 -14.75 11.31 -9.52
N SER A 227 -14.33 10.05 -9.37
CA SER A 227 -12.94 9.66 -9.54
C SER A 227 -12.52 9.78 -11.01
N PRO A 228 -11.42 10.48 -11.36
CA PRO A 228 -10.94 10.50 -12.74
C PRO A 228 -10.35 9.16 -13.19
N THR A 229 -10.16 8.21 -12.27
CA THR A 229 -9.60 6.89 -12.54
C THR A 229 -10.69 5.82 -12.51
N TYR A 230 -10.86 5.12 -13.61
CA TYR A 230 -11.64 3.90 -13.68
C TYR A 230 -10.84 2.71 -13.13
N VAL A 231 -11.43 1.94 -12.22
CA VAL A 231 -10.86 0.71 -11.72
C VAL A 231 -11.73 -0.45 -12.21
N ALA A 232 -11.16 -1.34 -13.02
CA ALA A 232 -11.87 -2.50 -13.57
C ALA A 232 -12.04 -3.61 -12.52
N TRP A 233 -12.95 -3.39 -11.56
CA TRP A 233 -13.22 -4.34 -10.49
C TRP A 233 -13.86 -5.63 -11.05
N PRO A 234 -13.29 -6.83 -10.79
CA PRO A 234 -13.80 -8.12 -11.30
C PRO A 234 -15.29 -8.32 -11.08
N HIS A 235 -15.77 -8.04 -9.86
CA HIS A 235 -17.17 -8.25 -9.48
C HIS A 235 -18.14 -7.25 -10.14
N LEU A 236 -17.65 -6.11 -10.66
CA LEU A 236 -18.48 -5.13 -11.37
C LEU A 236 -18.41 -5.30 -12.88
N CYS A 237 -17.24 -5.69 -13.40
CA CYS A 237 -16.97 -5.75 -14.84
C CYS A 237 -17.03 -7.18 -15.41
N GLY A 238 -17.09 -8.21 -14.57
CA GLY A 238 -17.04 -9.61 -14.99
C GLY A 238 -15.64 -10.11 -15.40
N ASN A 239 -14.59 -9.34 -15.14
CA ASN A 239 -13.22 -9.73 -15.44
C ASN A 239 -12.76 -10.87 -14.51
N ALA A 240 -11.83 -11.70 -14.99
CA ALA A 240 -11.19 -12.73 -14.17
C ALA A 240 -10.23 -12.13 -13.11
N ASP A 241 -9.68 -10.94 -13.39
CA ASP A 241 -8.75 -10.22 -12.55
C ASP A 241 -8.94 -8.69 -12.65
N MET A 242 -8.10 -7.93 -11.96
CA MET A 242 -8.14 -6.47 -11.91
C MET A 242 -7.55 -5.78 -13.15
N LEU A 243 -7.10 -6.53 -14.16
CA LEU A 243 -6.48 -5.98 -15.36
C LEU A 243 -7.58 -5.43 -16.29
N CYS A 244 -7.29 -4.30 -16.94
CA CYS A 244 -8.23 -3.68 -17.85
C CYS A 244 -8.22 -4.36 -19.23
N THR A 245 -9.41 -4.46 -19.82
CA THR A 245 -9.64 -4.95 -21.17
C THR A 245 -9.95 -3.79 -22.13
N PRO A 246 -9.91 -4.01 -23.46
CA PRO A 246 -10.39 -3.02 -24.42
C PRO A 246 -11.83 -2.56 -24.19
N GLU A 247 -12.69 -3.45 -23.69
CA GLU A 247 -14.08 -3.11 -23.34
C GLU A 247 -14.12 -2.15 -22.13
N ASN A 248 -13.34 -2.43 -21.07
CA ASN A 248 -13.26 -1.51 -19.94
C ASN A 248 -12.74 -0.13 -20.35
N VAL A 249 -11.78 -0.06 -21.28
CA VAL A 249 -11.27 1.22 -21.83
C VAL A 249 -12.40 2.00 -22.52
N HIS A 250 -13.23 1.33 -23.31
CA HIS A 250 -14.37 1.96 -23.97
C HIS A 250 -15.36 2.51 -22.96
N VAL A 251 -15.79 1.69 -21.99
CA VAL A 251 -16.71 2.09 -20.91
C VAL A 251 -16.14 3.26 -20.11
N ALA A 252 -14.85 3.22 -19.76
CA ALA A 252 -14.21 4.29 -18.99
C ALA A 252 -14.20 5.62 -19.76
N ARG A 253 -13.98 5.59 -21.08
CA ARG A 253 -14.05 6.78 -21.94
C ARG A 253 -15.48 7.34 -22.02
N GLU A 254 -16.48 6.48 -22.17
CA GLU A 254 -17.89 6.91 -22.20
C GLU A 254 -18.32 7.57 -20.88
N GLN A 255 -17.76 7.11 -19.76
CA GLN A 255 -17.96 7.72 -18.44
C GLN A 255 -17.13 8.99 -18.20
N GLY A 256 -16.36 9.45 -19.19
CA GLY A 256 -15.50 10.63 -19.07
C GLY A 256 -14.36 10.48 -18.07
N ARG A 257 -13.91 9.25 -17.80
CA ARG A 257 -12.75 8.99 -16.92
C ARG A 257 -11.47 9.36 -17.67
N LEU A 258 -10.49 9.94 -16.98
CA LEU A 258 -9.21 10.33 -17.57
C LEU A 258 -8.20 9.19 -17.60
N PHE A 259 -8.30 8.26 -16.65
CA PHE A 259 -7.39 7.14 -16.50
C PHE A 259 -8.15 5.83 -16.31
N ILE A 260 -7.48 4.72 -16.63
CA ILE A 260 -7.92 3.38 -16.27
C ILE A 260 -6.78 2.59 -15.62
N ARG A 261 -7.15 1.71 -14.69
CA ARG A 261 -6.25 0.72 -14.08
C ARG A 261 -6.99 -0.60 -13.80
N LYS A 262 -6.30 -1.74 -13.74
CA LYS A 262 -4.83 -1.90 -13.83
C LYS A 262 -4.38 -2.32 -15.23
N ARG A 263 -3.27 -1.75 -15.68
CA ARG A 263 -2.64 -2.12 -16.96
C ARG A 263 -2.27 -3.62 -17.01
N PRO A 264 -2.61 -4.36 -18.08
CA PRO A 264 -2.08 -5.71 -18.33
C PRO A 264 -0.59 -5.67 -18.68
N LEU A 265 0.13 -6.78 -18.41
CA LEU A 265 1.57 -6.90 -18.69
C LEU A 265 1.89 -6.55 -20.15
N GLU A 266 1.12 -7.09 -21.08
CA GLU A 266 1.17 -6.72 -22.49
C GLU A 266 -0.11 -5.99 -22.89
N LEU A 267 0.04 -4.81 -23.47
CA LEU A 267 -1.07 -4.07 -24.03
C LEU A 267 -1.54 -4.71 -25.34
N PRO A 268 -2.86 -4.94 -25.52
CA PRO A 268 -3.42 -5.30 -26.81
C PRO A 268 -2.98 -4.31 -27.90
N LEU A 269 -2.65 -4.79 -29.10
CA LEU A 269 -2.06 -3.98 -30.18
C LEU A 269 -2.80 -2.67 -30.47
N LYS A 270 -4.14 -2.73 -30.51
CA LYS A 270 -4.98 -1.55 -30.72
C LYS A 270 -4.82 -0.53 -29.58
N MET A 271 -4.88 -0.98 -28.33
CA MET A 271 -4.67 -0.13 -27.17
C MET A 271 -3.27 0.48 -27.17
N ARG A 272 -2.23 -0.33 -27.48
CA ARG A 272 -0.87 0.17 -27.60
C ARG A 272 -0.77 1.27 -28.66
N GLY A 273 -1.30 1.06 -29.87
CA GLY A 273 -1.28 2.07 -30.93
C GLY A 273 -1.98 3.37 -30.53
N GLU A 274 -3.11 3.29 -29.80
CA GLU A 274 -3.80 4.47 -29.28
C GLU A 274 -2.96 5.23 -28.24
N MET A 275 -2.28 4.53 -27.33
CA MET A 275 -1.42 5.14 -26.30
C MET A 275 -0.16 5.77 -26.92
N GLU A 276 0.47 5.07 -27.86
CA GLU A 276 1.62 5.57 -28.62
C GLU A 276 1.28 6.86 -29.37
N ALA A 277 0.08 6.96 -29.94
CA ALA A 277 -0.38 8.17 -30.62
C ALA A 277 -0.56 9.38 -29.67
N MET A 278 -0.65 9.17 -28.35
CA MET A 278 -0.71 10.25 -27.35
C MET A 278 0.68 10.71 -26.88
N ALA A 279 1.71 9.89 -27.11
CA ALA A 279 3.08 10.15 -26.68
C ALA A 279 3.71 11.26 -27.52
N VAL A 280 4.38 12.21 -26.88
CA VAL A 280 5.17 13.26 -27.57
C VAL A 280 6.64 12.89 -27.75
N LEU A 281 7.06 11.82 -27.09
CA LEU A 281 8.40 11.25 -27.12
C LEU A 281 8.21 9.79 -27.46
N ASP A 282 8.89 9.24 -28.47
CA ASP A 282 8.88 7.81 -28.76
C ASP A 282 9.85 7.02 -27.83
N ALA A 283 9.80 5.69 -27.86
CA ALA A 283 10.54 4.87 -26.91
C ALA A 283 12.06 4.97 -27.15
N ALA A 284 12.48 4.96 -28.41
CA ALA A 284 13.89 5.06 -28.78
C ALA A 284 14.49 6.42 -28.39
N ALA A 285 13.73 7.50 -28.57
CA ALA A 285 14.12 8.85 -28.19
C ALA A 285 14.24 9.00 -26.66
N LEU A 286 13.36 8.36 -25.89
CA LEU A 286 13.51 8.31 -24.43
C LEU A 286 14.79 7.57 -24.05
N GLU A 287 15.01 6.36 -24.54
CA GLU A 287 16.21 5.57 -24.20
C GLU A 287 17.50 6.30 -24.61
N ALA A 288 17.53 6.91 -25.78
CA ALA A 288 18.66 7.71 -26.24
C ALA A 288 18.98 8.85 -25.26
N ARG A 289 17.96 9.55 -24.76
CA ARG A 289 18.14 10.63 -23.78
C ARG A 289 18.55 10.12 -22.39
N LEU A 290 18.02 8.98 -21.94
CA LEU A 290 18.41 8.38 -20.67
C LEU A 290 19.84 7.80 -20.70
N SER A 291 20.32 7.45 -21.89
CA SER A 291 21.69 6.96 -22.11
C SER A 291 22.74 8.07 -22.07
N THR A 292 22.36 9.34 -22.26
CA THR A 292 23.29 10.48 -22.20
C THR A 292 23.48 11.04 -20.80
N VAL A 293 22.69 10.59 -19.82
CA VAL A 293 22.83 11.03 -18.43
C VAL A 293 23.62 10.01 -17.62
N GLU A 294 24.60 10.50 -16.89
CA GLU A 294 25.26 9.74 -15.86
C GLU A 294 24.51 9.95 -14.54
N VAL A 295 24.14 8.83 -13.92
CA VAL A 295 23.58 8.80 -12.58
C VAL A 295 24.53 7.94 -11.77
N PRO A 296 24.91 8.35 -10.55
CA PRO A 296 25.65 7.46 -9.66
C PRO A 296 24.91 6.14 -9.54
N GLU A 297 25.62 5.01 -9.66
CA GLU A 297 25.00 3.73 -9.39
C GLU A 297 24.40 3.79 -7.99
N PRO A 298 23.08 3.57 -7.84
CA PRO A 298 22.49 3.57 -6.51
C PRO A 298 23.13 2.43 -5.72
N GLU A 299 23.55 2.71 -4.50
CA GLU A 299 23.95 1.67 -3.57
C GLU A 299 22.70 0.80 -3.32
N ILE A 300 22.72 -0.44 -3.80
CA ILE A 300 21.62 -1.38 -3.62
C ILE A 300 21.95 -2.18 -2.36
N PRO A 301 21.19 -2.03 -1.26
CA PRO A 301 21.34 -2.92 -0.13
C PRO A 301 20.96 -4.32 -0.59
N ILE A 302 21.95 -5.21 -0.76
CA ILE A 302 21.68 -6.63 -0.91
C ILE A 302 21.20 -7.12 0.45
N ARG A 303 19.93 -7.52 0.54
CA ARG A 303 19.37 -8.12 1.75
C ARG A 303 19.66 -9.61 1.71
N ASP A 304 20.83 -10.00 2.21
CA ASP A 304 21.15 -11.42 2.37
C ASP A 304 20.39 -11.99 3.57
N VAL A 305 19.35 -12.77 3.27
CA VAL A 305 18.49 -13.41 4.26
C VAL A 305 19.07 -14.72 4.78
N GLN A 306 20.07 -15.27 4.09
CA GLN A 306 20.58 -16.61 4.35
C GLN A 306 21.16 -16.78 5.77
N PRO A 307 21.93 -15.83 6.33
CA PRO A 307 22.43 -15.93 7.70
C PRO A 307 21.30 -16.00 8.73
N LEU A 308 20.24 -15.20 8.54
CA LEU A 308 19.09 -15.18 9.43
C LEU A 308 18.28 -16.46 9.35
N VAL A 309 18.05 -16.98 8.14
CA VAL A 309 17.39 -18.28 7.93
C VAL A 309 18.15 -19.39 8.65
N GLN A 310 19.47 -19.44 8.49
CA GLN A 310 20.33 -20.44 9.16
C GLN A 310 20.28 -20.31 10.69
N HIS A 311 20.34 -19.08 11.20
CA HIS A 311 20.25 -18.80 12.64
C HIS A 311 18.93 -19.30 13.23
N VAL A 312 17.80 -18.89 12.66
CA VAL A 312 16.49 -19.31 13.16
C VAL A 312 16.31 -20.81 12.99
N ALA A 313 16.69 -21.40 11.85
CA ALA A 313 16.61 -22.85 11.65
C ALA A 313 17.45 -23.64 12.68
N ALA A 314 18.65 -23.15 13.03
CA ALA A 314 19.48 -23.77 14.06
C ALA A 314 18.82 -23.70 15.45
N GLY A 315 18.20 -22.56 15.79
CA GLY A 315 17.43 -22.40 17.02
C GLY A 315 16.23 -23.34 17.10
N MET A 316 15.61 -23.66 15.95
CA MET A 316 14.43 -24.53 15.88
C MET A 316 14.76 -26.02 15.72
N ALA A 317 16.02 -26.40 15.45
CA ALA A 317 16.42 -27.78 15.15
C ALA A 317 16.13 -28.79 16.29
N GLY A 318 15.91 -28.31 17.52
CA GLY A 318 15.56 -29.13 18.68
C GLY A 318 14.05 -29.24 18.97
N LEU A 319 13.20 -28.58 18.19
CA LEU A 319 11.75 -28.60 18.39
C LEU A 319 11.13 -29.82 17.71
N GLU A 320 10.87 -30.87 18.50
CA GLU A 320 10.13 -32.05 18.02
C GLU A 320 8.63 -31.75 17.84
N GLY A 321 8.03 -32.28 16.78
CA GLY A 321 6.59 -32.14 16.52
C GLY A 321 6.17 -30.80 15.91
N TYR A 322 7.11 -30.09 15.27
CA TYR A 322 6.86 -28.86 14.52
C TYR A 322 7.39 -28.94 13.09
N THR A 323 6.61 -28.40 12.16
CA THR A 323 7.02 -28.17 10.78
C THR A 323 7.42 -26.71 10.58
N VAL A 324 8.67 -26.46 10.15
CA VAL A 324 9.18 -25.13 9.80
C VAL A 324 9.18 -24.94 8.28
N ARG A 325 8.69 -23.80 7.80
CA ARG A 325 8.71 -23.43 6.37
C ARG A 325 9.26 -22.03 6.20
N VAL A 326 10.17 -21.87 5.23
CA VAL A 326 10.72 -20.57 4.80
C VAL A 326 10.20 -20.28 3.40
N PHE A 327 9.73 -19.07 3.19
CA PHE A 327 9.16 -18.64 1.92
C PHE A 327 10.15 -17.80 1.14
N ASP A 328 10.27 -18.09 -0.16
CA ASP A 328 11.16 -17.37 -1.08
C ASP A 328 10.37 -16.26 -1.81
N PRO A 329 10.73 -14.98 -1.64
CA PRO A 329 10.12 -13.88 -2.38
C PRO A 329 10.27 -13.96 -3.90
N ALA A 330 11.26 -14.69 -4.40
CA ALA A 330 11.41 -14.94 -5.84
C ALA A 330 10.35 -15.92 -6.38
N VAL A 331 9.82 -16.81 -5.52
CA VAL A 331 8.85 -17.84 -5.90
C VAL A 331 7.42 -17.37 -5.67
N LEU A 332 7.16 -16.71 -4.53
CA LEU A 332 5.83 -16.28 -4.13
C LEU A 332 5.74 -14.75 -4.16
N GLY A 333 4.90 -14.21 -5.04
CA GLY A 333 4.58 -12.79 -5.02
C GLY A 333 3.88 -12.40 -3.72
N ASN A 334 4.22 -11.22 -3.17
CA ASN A 334 3.69 -10.68 -1.91
C ASN A 334 4.14 -11.43 -0.64
N VAL A 335 5.37 -11.94 -0.59
CA VAL A 335 6.04 -12.21 0.69
C VAL A 335 7.13 -11.15 0.92
N PRO A 336 7.37 -10.74 2.17
CA PRO A 336 8.48 -9.85 2.49
C PRO A 336 9.82 -10.57 2.31
N ALA A 337 10.93 -9.82 2.41
CA ALA A 337 12.28 -10.35 2.28
C ALA A 337 12.53 -11.60 3.16
N PHE A 338 12.05 -11.59 4.39
CA PHE A 338 12.05 -12.74 5.29
C PHE A 338 10.64 -13.08 5.74
N TYR A 339 10.17 -14.27 5.39
CA TYR A 339 8.92 -14.84 5.89
C TYR A 339 9.11 -16.33 6.24
N MET A 340 8.81 -16.66 7.48
CA MET A 340 8.87 -18.03 7.99
C MET A 340 7.60 -18.36 8.77
N THR A 341 7.16 -19.61 8.68
CA THR A 341 6.10 -20.17 9.52
C THR A 341 6.56 -21.40 10.28
N ILE A 342 6.08 -21.54 11.52
CA ILE A 342 6.30 -22.70 12.38
C ILE A 342 4.92 -23.25 12.76
N THR A 343 4.64 -24.49 12.41
CA THR A 343 3.33 -25.13 12.60
C THR A 343 3.47 -26.35 13.50
N PRO A 344 2.67 -26.49 14.58
CA PRO A 344 2.66 -27.71 15.38
C PRO A 344 2.01 -28.85 14.59
N ASP A 345 2.69 -30.00 14.51
CA ASP A 345 2.20 -31.20 13.81
C ASP A 345 1.00 -31.83 14.52
N HIS A 346 0.83 -31.51 15.80
CA HIS A 346 -0.19 -32.02 16.70
C HIS A 346 -1.24 -30.95 17.06
N ALA A 347 -1.41 -29.94 16.18
CA ALA A 347 -2.44 -28.93 16.35
C ALA A 347 -3.84 -29.57 16.44
N PRO A 348 -4.63 -29.27 17.48
CA PRO A 348 -6.01 -29.73 17.59
C PRO A 348 -6.87 -29.23 16.41
N GLU A 349 -7.91 -30.00 16.05
CA GLU A 349 -8.78 -29.68 14.90
C GLU A 349 -9.48 -28.32 15.03
N ASP A 350 -9.79 -27.89 16.25
CA ASP A 350 -10.37 -26.57 16.56
C ASP A 350 -9.41 -25.39 16.33
N LEU A 351 -8.11 -25.65 16.22
CA LEU A 351 -7.07 -24.65 15.95
C LEU A 351 -6.55 -24.76 14.50
N ARG A 352 -7.49 -24.87 13.55
CA ARG A 352 -7.17 -24.97 12.12
C ARG A 352 -6.24 -23.83 11.68
N GLY A 353 -5.18 -24.18 10.97
CA GLY A 353 -4.22 -23.20 10.43
C GLY A 353 -3.32 -22.54 11.48
N LEU A 354 -3.31 -23.03 12.73
CA LEU A 354 -2.43 -22.52 13.78
C LEU A 354 -0.97 -22.55 13.34
N ARG A 355 -0.33 -21.39 13.39
CA ARG A 355 1.09 -21.25 13.09
C ARG A 355 1.66 -20.00 13.73
N LEU A 356 2.94 -20.07 14.09
CA LEU A 356 3.73 -18.89 14.38
C LEU A 356 4.29 -18.34 13.07
N CYS A 357 4.19 -17.02 12.87
CA CYS A 357 4.69 -16.31 11.70
C CYS A 357 5.78 -15.34 12.12
N LEU A 358 6.88 -15.31 11.36
CA LEU A 358 7.98 -14.36 11.53
C LEU A 358 8.17 -13.60 10.23
N LEU A 359 8.10 -12.27 10.28
CA LEU A 359 8.11 -11.42 9.07
C LEU A 359 9.08 -10.24 9.22
N SER A 360 9.82 -9.93 8.16
CA SER A 360 10.58 -8.68 8.03
C SER A 360 10.92 -8.37 6.58
N GLU A 361 10.85 -7.09 6.21
CA GLU A 361 11.29 -6.63 4.89
C GLU A 361 12.72 -6.06 4.90
N ASP A 362 13.12 -5.41 5.99
CA ASP A 362 14.40 -4.71 6.12
C ASP A 362 15.43 -5.47 6.98
N LEU A 363 15.08 -6.66 7.45
CA LEU A 363 15.88 -7.52 8.34
C LEU A 363 16.29 -6.83 9.65
N ARG A 364 15.59 -5.76 10.01
CA ARG A 364 15.82 -4.98 11.24
C ARG A 364 14.57 -4.91 12.08
N ASN A 365 13.43 -4.64 11.45
CA ASN A 365 12.12 -4.60 12.08
C ASN A 365 11.40 -5.90 11.77
N PHE A 366 10.97 -6.59 12.82
CA PHE A 366 10.30 -7.87 12.76
C PHE A 366 8.93 -7.81 13.41
N LYS A 367 8.05 -8.69 12.95
CA LYS A 367 6.83 -9.08 13.65
C LYS A 367 6.83 -10.59 13.83
N VAL A 368 6.63 -11.01 15.07
CA VAL A 368 6.35 -12.39 15.46
C VAL A 368 4.89 -12.45 15.90
N LEU A 369 4.08 -13.32 15.30
CA LEU A 369 2.66 -13.43 15.62
C LEU A 369 2.16 -14.86 15.53
N ILE A 370 1.07 -15.15 16.25
CA ILE A 370 0.36 -16.42 16.13
C ILE A 370 -0.86 -16.19 15.24
N ALA A 371 -0.93 -16.89 14.12
CA ALA A 371 -2.06 -16.86 13.20
C ALA A 371 -2.90 -18.13 13.34
N ILE A 372 -4.22 -17.99 13.16
CA ILE A 372 -5.15 -19.10 12.95
C ILE A 372 -6.08 -18.82 11.77
N HIS A 373 -6.62 -19.89 11.20
CA HIS A 373 -7.66 -19.78 10.20
C HIS A 373 -9.00 -19.46 10.87
N PRO A 374 -9.75 -18.44 10.41
CA PRO A 374 -11.06 -18.16 10.96
C PRO A 374 -12.07 -19.27 10.60
N PRO A 375 -13.12 -19.45 11.42
CA PRO A 375 -14.31 -20.17 10.99
C PRO A 375 -14.94 -19.55 9.73
N GLU A 376 -15.63 -20.35 8.93
CA GLU A 376 -16.37 -19.85 7.78
C GLU A 376 -17.39 -18.79 8.21
N GLY A 377 -17.44 -17.66 7.49
CA GLY A 377 -18.38 -16.57 7.76
C GLY A 377 -18.06 -15.69 8.97
N ALA A 378 -16.87 -15.78 9.58
CA ALA A 378 -16.50 -15.00 10.78
C ALA A 378 -16.49 -13.45 10.60
N GLY A 379 -16.66 -12.92 9.39
CA GLY A 379 -16.77 -11.48 9.13
C GLY A 379 -15.57 -10.67 9.65
N TRP A 380 -15.81 -9.49 10.22
CA TRP A 380 -14.75 -8.63 10.81
C TRP A 380 -14.69 -8.67 12.35
N ALA A 381 -15.57 -9.45 13.00
CA ALA A 381 -15.57 -9.55 14.46
C ALA A 381 -14.39 -10.39 14.94
N PRO A 382 -13.81 -10.11 16.12
CA PRO A 382 -12.82 -11.00 16.72
C PRO A 382 -13.46 -12.34 17.09
N VAL A 383 -12.66 -13.41 17.03
CA VAL A 383 -13.08 -14.75 17.48
C VAL A 383 -12.38 -15.10 18.79
N THR A 384 -12.98 -15.98 19.58
CA THR A 384 -12.37 -16.46 20.83
C THR A 384 -11.66 -17.78 20.58
N VAL A 385 -10.39 -17.85 20.95
CA VAL A 385 -9.50 -19.00 20.80
C VAL A 385 -8.96 -19.34 22.18
N ARG A 386 -9.58 -20.35 22.82
CA ARG A 386 -9.14 -20.87 24.14
C ARG A 386 -8.89 -19.77 25.18
N GLY A 387 -9.85 -18.84 25.29
CA GLY A 387 -9.82 -17.72 26.22
C GLY A 387 -9.04 -16.48 25.74
N ARG A 388 -8.46 -16.51 24.53
CA ARG A 388 -7.80 -15.36 23.90
C ARG A 388 -8.63 -14.82 22.74
N HIS A 389 -8.52 -13.53 22.45
CA HIS A 389 -9.15 -12.95 21.27
C HIS A 389 -8.21 -13.03 20.07
N ALA A 390 -8.77 -13.38 18.91
CA ALA A 390 -8.06 -13.36 17.64
C ALA A 390 -8.75 -12.41 16.65
N TYR A 391 -8.00 -11.44 16.14
CA TYR A 391 -8.50 -10.33 15.35
C TYR A 391 -8.20 -10.52 13.86
N PRO A 392 -9.08 -10.08 12.95
CA PRO A 392 -8.83 -10.15 11.51
C PRO A 392 -7.55 -9.43 11.12
N LEU A 393 -6.71 -10.13 10.37
CA LEU A 393 -5.54 -9.58 9.71
C LEU A 393 -5.95 -9.01 8.36
N ARG A 394 -5.62 -7.74 8.17
CA ARG A 394 -5.71 -7.06 6.89
C ARG A 394 -4.31 -6.74 6.38
N VAL A 395 -3.59 -7.79 6.03
CA VAL A 395 -2.26 -7.72 5.43
C VAL A 395 -2.22 -8.57 4.17
N ARG A 396 -1.68 -8.03 3.08
CA ARG A 396 -1.51 -8.78 1.83
C ARG A 396 -0.15 -9.47 1.83
N VAL A 397 0.00 -10.43 2.75
CA VAL A 397 1.12 -11.38 2.78
C VAL A 397 0.57 -12.75 2.41
N TYR A 398 1.39 -13.57 1.73
CA TYR A 398 1.01 -14.94 1.36
C TYR A 398 0.38 -15.69 2.53
N ASP A 399 -0.81 -16.24 2.29
CA ASP A 399 -1.57 -17.05 3.24
C ASP A 399 -1.91 -16.35 4.57
N LEU A 400 -1.83 -15.01 4.66
CA LEU A 400 -2.19 -14.23 5.86
C LEU A 400 -3.38 -13.29 5.69
N PHE A 401 -3.85 -13.08 4.46
CA PHE A 401 -4.98 -12.19 4.21
C PHE A 401 -6.28 -12.78 4.79
N LEU A 402 -6.91 -12.06 5.72
CA LEU A 402 -8.13 -12.46 6.46
C LEU A 402 -7.95 -13.59 7.49
N GLU A 403 -6.72 -14.05 7.70
CA GLU A 403 -6.39 -14.89 8.86
C GLU A 403 -6.58 -14.11 10.17
N ARG A 404 -6.51 -14.79 11.31
CA ARG A 404 -6.66 -14.13 12.62
C ARG A 404 -5.37 -14.15 13.41
N GLU A 405 -4.93 -12.98 13.85
CA GLU A 405 -3.85 -12.86 14.82
C GLU A 405 -4.41 -13.04 16.22
N VAL A 406 -3.89 -14.05 16.94
CA VAL A 406 -4.21 -14.25 18.36
C VAL A 406 -3.43 -13.21 19.17
N VAL A 407 -4.16 -12.31 19.83
CA VAL A 407 -3.55 -11.26 20.67
C VAL A 407 -3.12 -11.84 22.00
N ILE A 408 -1.90 -11.49 22.40
CA ILE A 408 -1.30 -11.89 23.67
C ILE A 408 -1.30 -10.66 24.59
N ALA A 409 -2.35 -10.53 25.40
CA ALA A 409 -2.63 -9.31 26.16
C ALA A 409 -1.56 -8.93 27.19
N ASP A 410 -0.77 -9.91 27.64
CA ASP A 410 0.38 -9.72 28.53
C ASP A 410 1.65 -9.20 27.82
N GLU A 411 1.67 -9.20 26.49
CA GLU A 411 2.82 -8.76 25.69
C GLU A 411 2.67 -7.31 25.23
N THR A 412 3.45 -6.41 25.84
CA THR A 412 3.38 -4.96 25.56
C THR A 412 3.96 -4.56 24.22
N ASP A 413 4.80 -5.40 23.61
CA ASP A 413 5.41 -5.13 22.31
C ASP A 413 4.59 -5.69 21.14
N GLY A 414 3.51 -6.41 21.43
CA GLY A 414 2.70 -7.09 20.42
C GLY A 414 3.52 -8.00 19.51
N GLY A 415 4.70 -8.47 19.91
CA GLY A 415 5.58 -9.29 19.08
C GLY A 415 6.36 -8.51 18.03
N PHE A 416 6.36 -7.17 18.09
CA PHE A 416 7.27 -6.34 17.31
C PHE A 416 8.67 -6.35 17.92
N VAL A 417 9.68 -6.52 17.07
CA VAL A 417 11.09 -6.50 17.47
C VAL A 417 11.88 -5.59 16.54
N THR A 418 12.66 -4.68 17.10
CA THR A 418 13.60 -3.87 16.32
C THR A 418 15.02 -4.20 16.76
N LEU A 419 15.82 -4.73 15.82
CA LEU A 419 17.21 -5.06 16.05
C LEU A 419 18.10 -3.80 16.02
N ALA A 420 19.14 -3.83 16.85
CA ALA A 420 20.20 -2.85 16.81
C ALA A 420 21.14 -3.13 15.63
N ALA A 421 21.90 -2.12 15.20
CA ALA A 421 22.82 -2.23 14.07
C ALA A 421 24.07 -3.11 14.34
N ASN A 422 24.23 -3.63 15.56
CA ASN A 422 25.36 -4.46 15.98
C ASN A 422 25.22 -5.94 15.55
N GLY A 423 24.13 -6.32 14.89
CA GLY A 423 23.87 -7.70 14.48
C GLY A 423 23.44 -8.63 15.61
N ASP A 424 23.09 -8.10 16.79
CA ASP A 424 22.59 -8.89 17.90
C ASP A 424 21.16 -9.39 17.62
N LEU A 425 21.01 -10.70 17.48
CA LEU A 425 19.72 -11.38 17.24
C LEU A 425 19.01 -11.81 18.52
N THR A 426 19.63 -11.63 19.70
CA THR A 426 19.07 -12.05 21.00
C THR A 426 17.63 -11.58 21.23
N PRO A 427 17.25 -10.31 20.91
CA PRO A 427 15.87 -9.86 21.10
C PRO A 427 14.85 -10.61 20.23
N LEU A 428 15.25 -11.00 19.02
CA LEU A 428 14.42 -11.80 18.12
C LEU A 428 14.25 -13.21 18.66
N ASP A 429 15.34 -13.85 19.07
CA ASP A 429 15.30 -15.20 19.65
C ASP A 429 14.40 -15.25 20.88
N GLN A 430 14.55 -14.30 21.80
CA GLN A 430 13.72 -14.22 23.01
C GLN A 430 12.24 -14.11 22.66
N THR A 431 11.88 -13.27 21.68
CA THR A 431 10.50 -13.11 21.24
C THR A 431 9.96 -14.38 20.58
N ILE A 432 10.75 -15.05 19.74
CA ILE A 432 10.37 -16.32 19.11
C ILE A 432 10.03 -17.37 20.18
N HIS A 433 10.93 -17.58 21.15
CA HIS A 433 10.72 -18.59 22.20
C HIS A 433 9.51 -18.26 23.08
N ARG A 434 9.31 -16.98 23.42
CA ARG A 434 8.15 -16.51 24.19
C ARG A 434 6.84 -16.78 23.46
N TYR A 435 6.77 -16.43 22.18
CA TYR A 435 5.58 -16.67 21.36
C TYR A 435 5.35 -18.16 21.05
N LEU A 436 6.42 -18.97 20.95
CA LEU A 436 6.30 -20.42 20.91
C LEU A 436 5.62 -20.96 22.17
N GLY A 437 6.04 -20.51 23.36
CA GLY A 437 5.41 -20.90 24.63
C GLY A 437 3.92 -20.53 24.68
N HIS A 438 3.54 -19.37 24.13
CA HIS A 438 2.13 -19.00 24.00
C HIS A 438 1.36 -19.90 23.03
N MET A 439 1.96 -20.27 21.90
CA MET A 439 1.36 -21.20 20.94
C MET A 439 1.22 -22.60 21.55
N GLU A 440 2.20 -23.07 22.32
CA GLU A 440 2.15 -24.32 23.07
C GLU A 440 1.03 -24.32 24.11
N ALA A 441 0.89 -23.22 24.87
CA ALA A 441 -0.22 -23.07 25.82
C ALA A 441 -1.58 -23.14 25.12
N LEU A 442 -1.70 -22.55 23.93
CA LEU A 442 -2.89 -22.70 23.10
C LEU A 442 -3.12 -24.16 22.74
N VAL A 443 -2.11 -24.92 22.29
CA VAL A 443 -2.25 -26.34 21.94
C VAL A 443 -2.61 -27.22 23.15
N ALA A 444 -1.95 -26.99 24.29
CA ALA A 444 -2.10 -27.80 25.51
C ALA A 444 -3.43 -27.62 26.23
N ALA A 445 -4.12 -26.49 26.04
CA ALA A 445 -5.42 -26.21 26.67
C ALA A 445 -6.57 -27.16 26.23
N ALA A 446 -6.29 -28.20 25.44
CA ALA A 446 -7.23 -29.21 24.97
C ALA A 446 -7.77 -30.18 26.07
N GLY A 447 -7.68 -29.83 27.35
CA GLY A 447 -8.00 -30.75 28.46
C GLY A 447 -8.91 -30.21 29.57
N GLN A 448 -9.47 -29.00 29.46
CA GLN A 448 -10.31 -28.39 30.51
C GLN A 448 -11.57 -27.70 29.98
N ALA A 449 -12.28 -28.33 29.05
CA ALA A 449 -13.65 -27.96 28.69
C ALA A 449 -14.64 -29.02 29.16
#